data_AF-A0A357LQ23-F1
#
_entry.id   AF-A0A357LQ23-F1
#
_cell.length_a   1.000
_cell.length_b   1.000
_cell.length_c   1.000
_cell.angle_alpha   90.00
_cell.angle_beta   90.00
_cell.angle_gamma   90.00
#
_symmetry.space_group_name_H-M   'P 1'
#
loop_
_entity.id
_entity.type
_entity.pdbx_description
1 polymer ?
#
loop_
_entity_poly.entity_id
_entity_poly.type
_entity_poly.pdbx_seq_one_letter_code
_entity_poly.pdbx_strand_id
1 'polypeptide(L)'
;MGFSDGVFLFIVGVLAIGGLYWWLTLVPRRDRSIHRARLLSALNLRGWWQDHYVIVVIGVGLVMIAAAFHYYLIDIIGSVRLIVAQLVAVLSETQTPAPADIAPPSQSGKPGDPTAIRDLSYAIAVLLGVLVAASTVPFALIRVWINDRTIKAAERSTAAAERTTNAAEQGLITDRINTAVTGLGVEKTVKQTAPDGTTTENTDANIEVRLGAVYALERISQDSDRDHMQIMEILCAYIRTNAPLDPETPTPFKEPRADIQAALTVIGRRAPDKIALERTKGFMLDLTGADLRGADLQDGDFAQARLWDSKFQSAALRRTNLKGADLWDATLSRAVLIKTRFDAKTNLEDTTFDKACVFNTDFSKTGVTQKQLSQMFASVDTPVPPGLTRPDHWPDKTLPYGEFWNAYWAWLADQHPTTAA
;
A
#
# COMPACT_ATOMS: atom_id res chain seq x y z
N MET A 1 -10.01 10.53 -31.76
CA MET A 1 -9.74 11.90 -31.31
C MET A 1 -8.62 12.45 -32.17
N GLY A 2 -8.80 13.30 -33.17
CA GLY A 2 -9.94 14.09 -33.63
C GLY A 2 -9.28 15.24 -34.38
N PHE A 3 -9.36 15.23 -35.72
CA PHE A 3 -8.75 16.20 -36.64
C PHE A 3 -9.17 17.66 -36.33
N SER A 4 -10.14 17.85 -35.42
CA SER A 4 -10.63 19.09 -34.84
C SER A 4 -9.65 19.84 -33.93
N ASP A 5 -8.77 19.13 -33.21
CA ASP A 5 -7.98 19.76 -32.15
C ASP A 5 -6.82 20.62 -32.70
N GLY A 6 -6.27 20.23 -33.85
CA GLY A 6 -5.20 20.98 -34.53
C GLY A 6 -5.68 22.29 -35.16
N VAL A 7 -6.89 22.30 -35.73
CA VAL A 7 -7.51 23.51 -36.30
C VAL A 7 -7.90 24.48 -35.18
N PHE A 8 -8.40 23.96 -34.05
CA PHE A 8 -8.72 24.77 -32.88
C PHE A 8 -7.47 25.45 -32.29
N LEU A 9 -6.33 24.75 -32.21
CA LEU A 9 -5.06 25.30 -31.74
C LEU A 9 -4.49 26.38 -32.67
N PHE A 10 -4.64 26.24 -34.00
CA PHE A 10 -4.21 27.26 -34.96
C PHE A 10 -5.05 28.54 -34.85
N ILE A 11 -6.37 28.40 -34.71
CA ILE A 11 -7.30 29.52 -34.53
C ILE A 11 -7.03 30.24 -33.20
N VAL A 12 -6.80 29.51 -32.10
CA VAL A 12 -6.46 30.10 -30.80
C VAL A 12 -5.11 30.83 -30.84
N GLY A 13 -4.12 30.31 -31.56
CA GLY A 13 -2.82 30.97 -31.74
C GLY A 13 -2.93 32.30 -32.50
N VAL A 14 -3.73 32.35 -33.56
CA VAL A 14 -3.99 33.57 -34.35
C VAL A 14 -4.80 34.59 -33.53
N LEU A 15 -5.80 34.13 -32.77
CA LEU A 15 -6.60 34.97 -31.87
C LEU A 15 -5.77 35.52 -30.69
N ALA A 16 -4.78 34.78 -30.20
CA ALA A 16 -3.88 35.25 -29.13
C ALA A 16 -2.99 36.42 -29.59
N ILE A 17 -2.53 36.41 -30.85
CA ILE A 17 -1.77 37.51 -31.44
C ILE A 17 -2.66 38.75 -31.63
N GLY A 18 -3.90 38.55 -32.08
CA GLY A 18 -4.90 39.63 -32.20
C GLY A 18 -5.30 40.23 -30.85
N GLY A 19 -5.48 39.40 -29.82
CA GLY A 19 -5.78 39.84 -28.45
C GLY A 19 -4.63 40.61 -27.81
N LEU A 20 -3.37 40.22 -28.09
CA LEU A 20 -2.19 40.92 -27.62
C LEU A 20 -2.03 42.29 -28.30
N TYR A 21 -2.34 42.39 -29.59
CA TYR A 21 -2.36 43.65 -30.34
C TYR A 21 -3.46 44.60 -29.84
N TRP A 22 -4.67 44.08 -29.58
CA TRP A 22 -5.78 44.84 -29.00
C TRP A 22 -5.45 45.36 -27.58
N TRP A 23 -4.82 44.53 -26.74
CA TRP A 23 -4.39 44.90 -25.39
C TRP A 23 -3.29 45.97 -25.37
N LEU A 24 -2.36 45.94 -26.32
CA LEU A 24 -1.26 46.92 -26.43
C LEU A 24 -1.75 48.29 -26.93
N THR A 25 -2.76 48.31 -27.79
CA THR A 25 -3.22 49.50 -28.52
C THR A 25 -4.39 50.24 -27.88
N LEU A 26 -5.33 49.53 -27.22
CA LEU A 26 -6.60 50.12 -26.76
C LEU A 26 -6.77 50.19 -25.24
N VAL A 27 -5.87 49.60 -24.43
CA VAL A 27 -5.95 49.63 -22.96
C VAL A 27 -5.05 50.73 -22.36
N PRO A 28 -5.60 51.73 -21.63
CA PRO A 28 -4.83 52.81 -20.99
C PRO A 28 -3.78 52.29 -20.01
N ARG A 29 -2.62 52.95 -19.93
CA ARG A 29 -1.43 52.49 -19.17
C ARG A 29 -1.66 52.24 -17.66
N ARG A 30 -2.72 52.82 -17.07
CA ARG A 30 -3.00 52.76 -15.63
C ARG A 30 -3.57 51.40 -15.16
N ASP A 31 -4.09 50.56 -16.06
CA ASP A 31 -4.81 49.31 -15.72
C ASP A 31 -4.06 48.01 -16.08
N ARG A 32 -2.84 48.12 -16.62
CA ARG A 32 -2.09 46.99 -17.19
C ARG A 32 -1.44 46.07 -16.15
N SER A 33 -1.26 46.52 -14.90
CA SER A 33 -0.59 45.74 -13.85
C SER A 33 -1.51 44.70 -13.19
N ILE A 34 -2.79 45.03 -13.00
CA ILE A 34 -3.77 44.18 -12.30
C ILE A 34 -4.20 42.99 -13.18
N HIS A 35 -4.24 43.18 -14.50
CA HIS A 35 -4.64 42.13 -15.46
C HIS A 35 -3.48 41.18 -15.84
N ARG A 36 -2.22 41.61 -15.72
CA ARG A 36 -1.04 40.77 -16.02
C ARG A 36 -0.95 39.54 -15.10
N ALA A 37 -1.25 39.70 -13.82
CA ALA A 37 -1.11 38.63 -12.84
C ALA A 37 -2.16 37.51 -13.03
N ARG A 38 -3.41 37.86 -13.34
CA ARG A 38 -4.50 36.89 -13.54
C ARG A 38 -4.43 36.15 -14.87
N LEU A 39 -3.95 36.79 -15.95
CA LEU A 39 -3.88 36.15 -17.26
C LEU A 39 -2.74 35.13 -17.35
N LEU A 40 -1.59 35.44 -16.73
CA LEU A 40 -0.40 34.58 -16.73
C LEU A 40 -0.51 33.40 -15.74
N SER A 41 -1.33 33.50 -14.70
CA SER A 41 -1.60 32.39 -13.78
C SER A 41 -2.68 31.44 -14.29
N ALA A 42 -3.64 31.93 -15.09
CA ALA A 42 -4.75 31.13 -15.63
C ALA A 42 -4.34 30.27 -16.83
N LEU A 43 -3.33 30.71 -17.57
CA LEU A 43 -2.75 29.93 -18.66
C LEU A 43 -1.51 29.24 -18.10
N ASN A 44 -1.60 27.93 -17.87
CA ASN A 44 -0.46 27.09 -17.50
C ASN A 44 0.53 26.98 -18.68
N LEU A 45 1.09 28.12 -19.10
CA LEU A 45 1.91 28.28 -20.32
C LEU A 45 3.06 27.28 -20.30
N ARG A 46 3.67 27.05 -19.13
CA ARG A 46 4.80 26.14 -19.00
C ARG A 46 4.41 24.69 -19.35
N GLY A 47 3.28 24.20 -18.84
CA GLY A 47 2.77 22.87 -19.16
C GLY A 47 2.29 22.77 -20.61
N TRP A 48 1.58 23.78 -21.10
CA TRP A 48 1.14 23.83 -22.49
C TRP A 48 2.30 23.82 -23.48
N TRP A 49 3.36 24.61 -23.22
CA TRP A 49 4.57 24.60 -24.04
C TRP A 49 5.28 23.25 -23.98
N GLN A 50 5.37 22.59 -22.83
CA GLN A 50 5.92 21.24 -22.74
C GLN A 50 5.14 20.23 -23.60
N ASP A 51 3.81 20.36 -23.66
CA ASP A 51 2.96 19.44 -24.41
C ASP A 51 2.89 19.75 -25.92
N HIS A 52 3.08 21.02 -26.32
CA HIS A 52 2.77 21.49 -27.68
C HIS A 52 3.94 22.12 -28.44
N TYR A 53 5.14 22.26 -27.84
CA TYR A 53 6.28 22.92 -28.52
C TYR A 53 6.65 22.25 -29.85
N VAL A 54 6.48 20.93 -29.97
CA VAL A 54 6.79 20.19 -31.20
C VAL A 54 5.88 20.61 -32.36
N ILE A 55 4.58 20.77 -32.11
CA ILE A 55 3.63 21.26 -33.13
C ILE A 55 4.01 22.68 -33.55
N VAL A 56 4.39 23.52 -32.59
CA VAL A 56 4.86 24.89 -32.85
C VAL A 56 6.14 24.88 -33.70
N VAL A 57 7.12 24.04 -33.38
CA VAL A 57 8.38 23.94 -34.13
C VAL A 57 8.17 23.40 -35.54
N ILE A 58 7.30 22.40 -35.73
CA ILE A 58 6.91 21.89 -37.05
C ILE A 58 6.23 22.99 -37.87
N GLY A 59 5.28 23.72 -37.27
CA GLY A 59 4.58 24.82 -37.92
C GLY A 59 5.54 25.92 -38.38
N VAL A 60 6.46 26.35 -37.50
CA VAL A 60 7.50 27.33 -37.85
C VAL A 60 8.42 26.81 -38.95
N GLY A 61 8.83 25.53 -38.89
CA GLY A 61 9.66 24.91 -39.92
C GLY A 61 9.00 24.89 -41.30
N LEU A 62 7.72 24.53 -41.39
CA LEU A 62 6.95 24.54 -42.64
C LEU A 62 6.80 25.96 -43.21
N VAL A 63 6.56 26.95 -42.35
CA VAL A 63 6.48 28.37 -42.76
C VAL A 63 7.82 28.85 -43.32
N MET A 64 8.95 28.50 -42.68
CA MET A 64 10.29 28.86 -43.15
C MET A 64 10.61 28.22 -44.52
N ILE A 65 10.23 26.96 -44.72
CA ILE A 65 10.41 26.27 -46.01
C ILE A 65 9.56 26.94 -47.10
N ALA A 66 8.31 27.27 -46.82
CA ALA A 66 7.43 27.95 -47.76
C ALA A 66 7.96 29.35 -48.13
N ALA A 67 8.48 30.10 -47.15
CA ALA A 67 9.08 31.41 -47.38
C ALA A 67 10.35 31.32 -48.24
N ALA A 68 11.22 30.33 -47.99
CA ALA A 68 12.39 30.08 -48.81
C ALA A 68 11.99 29.73 -50.26
N PHE A 69 11.02 28.82 -50.44
CA PHE A 69 10.51 28.44 -51.75
C PHE A 69 9.96 29.65 -52.51
N HIS A 70 9.21 30.52 -51.83
CA HIS A 70 8.66 31.75 -52.41
C HIS A 70 9.77 32.72 -52.85
N TYR A 71 10.78 32.93 -52.01
CA TYR A 71 11.93 33.79 -52.32
C TYR A 71 12.68 33.30 -53.57
N TYR A 72 12.99 32.00 -53.64
CA TYR A 72 13.71 31.44 -54.78
C TYR A 72 12.89 31.36 -56.06
N LEU A 73 11.57 31.19 -55.98
CA LEU A 73 10.68 31.23 -57.16
C LEU A 73 10.74 32.62 -57.84
N ILE A 74 10.79 33.68 -57.05
CA ILE A 74 10.95 35.06 -57.54
C ILE A 74 12.29 35.23 -58.27
N ASP A 75 13.36 34.69 -57.70
CA ASP A 75 14.73 34.78 -58.26
C ASP A 75 14.87 34.02 -59.60
N ILE A 76 14.25 32.83 -59.69
CA ILE A 76 14.19 32.04 -60.94
C ILE A 76 13.41 32.79 -62.03
N ILE A 77 12.25 33.38 -61.68
CA ILE A 77 11.46 34.19 -62.63
C ILE A 77 12.28 35.37 -63.15
N GLY A 78 13.03 36.04 -62.27
CA GLY A 78 13.94 37.13 -62.66
C GLY A 78 15.02 36.68 -63.63
N SER A 79 15.66 35.54 -63.34
CA SER A 79 16.72 34.96 -64.18
C SER A 79 16.21 34.55 -65.56
N VAL A 80 15.04 33.91 -65.63
CA VAL A 80 14.41 33.51 -66.91
C VAL A 80 14.04 34.73 -67.75
N ARG A 81 13.51 35.79 -67.14
CA ARG A 81 13.21 37.04 -67.87
C ARG A 81 14.45 37.64 -68.51
N LEU A 82 15.59 37.60 -67.82
CA LEU A 82 16.87 38.12 -68.31
C LEU A 82 17.38 37.31 -69.51
N ILE A 83 17.28 35.98 -69.44
CA ILE A 83 17.65 35.08 -70.54
C ILE A 83 16.73 35.28 -71.75
N VAL A 84 15.42 35.39 -71.55
CA VAL A 84 14.46 35.63 -72.64
C VAL A 84 14.72 36.99 -73.29
N ALA A 85 15.02 38.03 -72.51
CA ALA A 85 15.37 39.34 -73.04
C ALA A 85 16.65 39.29 -73.91
N GLN A 86 17.66 38.55 -73.47
CA GLN A 86 18.88 38.33 -74.26
C GLN A 86 18.60 37.53 -75.54
N LEU A 87 17.76 36.49 -75.47
CA LEU A 87 17.41 35.66 -76.62
C LEU A 87 16.61 36.45 -77.66
N VAL A 88 15.68 37.29 -77.21
CA VAL A 88 14.90 38.19 -78.08
C VAL A 88 15.80 39.22 -78.76
N ALA A 89 16.79 39.78 -78.04
CA ALA A 89 17.77 40.69 -78.62
C ALA A 89 18.58 40.03 -79.74
N VAL A 90 19.06 38.79 -79.53
CA VAL A 90 19.80 38.01 -80.53
C VAL A 90 18.93 37.67 -81.75
N LEU A 91 17.66 37.33 -81.55
CA LEU A 91 16.74 37.00 -82.64
C LEU A 91 16.36 38.25 -83.46
N SER A 92 16.26 39.43 -82.84
CA SER A 92 15.99 40.70 -83.54
C SER A 92 17.12 41.18 -84.44
N GLU A 93 18.36 40.72 -84.23
CA GLU A 93 19.51 41.03 -85.10
C GLU A 93 19.48 40.28 -86.45
N THR A 94 18.68 39.21 -86.58
CA THR A 94 18.67 38.34 -87.77
C THR A 94 17.74 38.79 -88.90
N GLN A 95 17.10 39.96 -88.79
CA GLN A 95 16.06 40.38 -89.73
C GLN A 95 16.25 41.80 -90.28
N THR A 96 17.36 42.04 -90.98
CA THR A 96 17.48 43.13 -91.99
C THR A 96 18.58 42.80 -93.01
N PRO A 97 18.35 42.89 -94.34
CA PRO A 97 19.40 42.71 -95.35
C PRO A 97 20.22 44.00 -95.53
N ALA A 98 21.53 43.84 -95.71
CA ALA A 98 22.53 44.90 -95.82
C ALA A 98 22.32 45.86 -97.01
N PRO A 99 22.90 47.07 -96.92
CA PRO A 99 23.93 47.43 -97.89
C PRO A 99 25.22 47.97 -97.24
N ALA A 100 26.26 48.00 -98.07
CA ALA A 100 27.66 48.22 -97.75
C ALA A 100 28.00 49.58 -97.11
N ASP A 101 29.18 49.55 -96.48
CA ASP A 101 29.99 50.64 -95.92
C ASP A 101 29.80 51.05 -94.44
N ILE A 102 30.97 51.13 -93.78
CA ILE A 102 31.34 51.81 -92.52
C ILE A 102 31.56 50.90 -91.28
N ALA A 103 32.86 50.76 -90.94
CA ALA A 103 33.55 50.60 -89.64
C ALA A 103 33.11 49.49 -88.63
N PRO A 104 34.07 48.88 -87.88
CA PRO A 104 33.75 47.81 -86.95
C PRO A 104 33.15 48.35 -85.64
N PRO A 105 32.10 47.74 -85.07
CA PRO A 105 31.76 47.95 -83.68
C PRO A 105 32.53 46.99 -82.76
N SER A 106 32.83 47.55 -81.61
CA SER A 106 33.40 46.96 -80.40
C SER A 106 32.80 45.63 -79.96
N GLN A 107 33.65 44.81 -79.34
CA GLN A 107 33.33 43.62 -78.56
C GLN A 107 32.08 43.80 -77.68
N SER A 108 31.08 42.93 -77.85
CA SER A 108 30.15 42.59 -76.77
C SER A 108 29.61 41.17 -76.97
N GLY A 109 29.84 40.31 -75.97
CA GLY A 109 29.10 39.07 -75.69
C GLY A 109 29.26 37.88 -76.65
N LYS A 110 30.19 36.96 -76.37
CA LYS A 110 30.12 35.59 -76.91
C LYS A 110 29.00 34.80 -76.18
N PRO A 111 28.16 34.04 -76.89
CA PRO A 111 27.23 33.12 -76.24
C PRO A 111 27.98 31.87 -75.78
N GLY A 112 27.92 31.58 -74.48
CA GLY A 112 28.46 30.34 -73.88
C GLY A 112 29.67 30.53 -72.97
N ASP A 113 29.55 31.32 -71.90
CA ASP A 113 30.56 31.38 -70.82
C ASP A 113 30.41 30.14 -69.89
N PRO A 114 31.39 29.21 -69.83
CA PRO A 114 31.35 28.00 -69.01
C PRO A 114 31.27 28.26 -67.50
N THR A 115 31.60 29.49 -67.07
CA THR A 115 31.58 29.89 -65.66
C THR A 115 30.15 30.01 -65.11
N ALA A 116 29.21 30.51 -65.91
CA ALA A 116 27.81 30.66 -65.52
C ALA A 116 27.11 29.30 -65.26
N ILE A 117 27.44 28.27 -66.05
CA ILE A 117 26.89 26.91 -65.88
C ILE A 117 27.45 26.24 -64.62
N ARG A 118 28.73 26.48 -64.30
CA ARG A 118 29.39 25.94 -63.11
C ARG A 118 28.86 26.57 -61.83
N ASP A 119 28.64 27.89 -61.84
CA ASP A 119 28.11 28.62 -60.69
C ASP A 119 26.64 28.25 -60.43
N LEU A 120 25.85 28.05 -61.48
CA LEU A 120 24.49 27.51 -61.38
C LEU A 120 24.47 26.10 -60.76
N SER A 121 25.39 25.23 -61.18
CA SER A 121 25.51 23.87 -60.65
C SER A 121 25.90 23.84 -59.18
N TYR A 122 26.83 24.71 -58.76
CA TYR A 122 27.19 24.89 -57.34
C TYR A 122 26.03 25.42 -56.50
N ALA A 123 25.28 26.41 -57.01
CA ALA A 123 24.11 26.95 -56.33
C ALA A 123 23.03 25.88 -56.12
N ILE A 124 22.77 25.03 -57.13
CA ILE A 124 21.83 23.90 -57.03
C ILE A 124 22.33 22.87 -56.02
N ALA A 125 23.62 22.53 -56.02
CA ALA A 125 24.19 21.56 -55.09
C ALA A 125 24.13 22.04 -53.63
N VAL A 126 24.42 23.32 -53.37
CA VAL A 126 24.29 23.93 -52.05
C VAL A 126 22.83 23.97 -51.61
N LEU A 127 21.90 24.29 -52.53
CA LEU A 127 20.46 24.26 -52.27
C LEU A 127 19.98 22.87 -51.84
N LEU A 128 20.37 21.83 -52.58
CA LEU A 128 20.02 20.44 -52.23
C LEU A 128 20.61 20.03 -50.88
N GLY A 129 21.87 20.40 -50.61
CA GLY A 129 22.53 20.13 -49.32
C GLY A 129 21.82 20.79 -48.14
N VAL A 130 21.45 22.07 -48.27
CA VAL A 130 20.71 22.82 -47.25
C VAL A 130 19.30 22.28 -47.07
N LEU A 131 18.60 21.91 -48.15
CA LEU A 131 17.26 21.32 -48.09
C LEU A 131 17.26 19.99 -47.33
N VAL A 132 18.23 19.12 -47.62
CA VAL A 132 18.40 17.84 -46.92
C VAL A 132 18.71 18.09 -45.44
N ALA A 133 19.68 18.95 -45.12
CA ALA A 133 20.02 19.28 -43.74
C ALA A 133 18.82 19.85 -42.95
N ALA A 134 18.07 20.78 -43.56
CA ALA A 134 16.87 21.37 -42.96
C ALA A 134 15.75 20.33 -42.72
N SER A 135 15.64 19.32 -43.57
CA SER A 135 14.63 18.25 -43.41
C SER A 135 14.92 17.27 -42.26
N THR A 136 16.18 17.09 -41.87
CA THR A 136 16.57 16.11 -40.84
C THR A 136 16.22 16.54 -39.41
N VAL A 137 16.23 17.85 -39.15
CA VAL A 137 15.99 18.41 -37.80
C VAL A 137 14.55 18.17 -37.32
N PRO A 138 13.49 18.46 -38.11
CA PRO A 138 12.11 18.14 -37.73
C PRO A 138 11.92 16.64 -37.52
N PHE A 139 12.53 15.80 -38.36
CA PHE A 139 12.40 14.35 -38.27
C PHE A 139 13.03 13.80 -36.98
N ALA A 140 14.19 14.32 -36.58
CA ALA A 140 14.84 13.99 -35.32
C ALA A 140 14.00 14.40 -34.11
N LEU A 141 13.41 15.62 -34.12
CA LEU A 141 12.53 16.10 -33.06
C LEU A 141 11.24 15.28 -32.95
N ILE A 142 10.64 14.90 -34.09
CA ILE A 142 9.48 14.00 -34.12
C ILE A 142 9.86 12.65 -33.51
N ARG A 143 11.02 12.08 -33.86
CA ARG A 143 11.47 10.80 -33.31
C ARG A 143 11.67 10.86 -31.80
N VAL A 144 12.30 11.93 -31.30
CA VAL A 144 12.47 12.17 -29.85
C VAL A 144 11.11 12.32 -29.16
N TRP A 145 10.17 13.04 -29.75
CA TRP A 145 8.82 13.22 -29.21
C TRP A 145 8.01 11.93 -29.20
N ILE A 146 8.06 11.13 -30.28
CA ILE A 146 7.42 9.81 -30.33
C ILE A 146 8.00 8.94 -29.22
N ASN A 147 9.33 8.89 -29.09
CA ASN A 147 10.00 8.10 -28.05
C ASN A 147 9.64 8.57 -26.63
N ASP A 148 9.63 9.88 -26.37
CA ASP A 148 9.23 10.43 -25.06
C ASP A 148 7.77 10.06 -24.73
N ARG A 149 6.87 10.15 -25.72
CA ARG A 149 5.46 9.83 -25.55
C ARG A 149 5.22 8.32 -25.38
N THR A 150 5.95 7.47 -26.09
CA THR A 150 5.85 6.02 -25.93
C THR A 150 6.41 5.57 -24.59
N ILE A 151 7.52 6.15 -24.12
CA ILE A 151 8.07 5.88 -22.79
C ILE A 151 7.08 6.28 -21.70
N LYS A 152 6.53 7.51 -21.75
CA LYS A 152 5.52 7.96 -20.78
C LYS A 152 4.24 7.12 -20.82
N ALA A 153 3.84 6.64 -22.00
CA ALA A 153 2.70 5.73 -22.12
C ALA A 153 3.01 4.36 -21.51
N ALA A 154 4.23 3.84 -21.69
CA ALA A 154 4.70 2.60 -21.09
C ALA A 154 4.73 2.70 -19.55
N GLU A 155 5.30 3.77 -18.99
CA GLU A 155 5.33 4.02 -17.54
C GLU A 155 3.93 4.12 -16.93
N ARG A 156 3.00 4.81 -17.61
CA ARG A 156 1.60 4.87 -17.17
C ARG A 156 0.93 3.50 -17.22
N SER A 157 1.28 2.67 -18.19
CA SER A 157 0.73 1.32 -18.33
C SER A 157 1.26 0.37 -17.25
N THR A 158 2.55 0.45 -16.88
CA THR A 158 3.12 -0.37 -15.81
C THR A 158 2.56 0.05 -14.45
N ALA A 159 2.49 1.35 -14.17
CA ALA A 159 1.87 1.86 -12.95
C ALA A 159 0.38 1.51 -12.84
N ALA A 160 -0.36 1.48 -13.96
CA ALA A 160 -1.74 1.02 -13.98
C ALA A 160 -1.83 -0.49 -13.75
N ALA A 161 -0.96 -1.29 -14.37
CA ALA A 161 -0.89 -2.73 -14.19
C ALA A 161 -0.61 -3.09 -12.72
N GLU A 162 0.39 -2.46 -12.10
CA GLU A 162 0.71 -2.66 -10.66
C GLU A 162 -0.47 -2.32 -9.74
N ARG A 163 -1.21 -1.24 -10.02
CA ARG A 163 -2.41 -0.91 -9.26
C ARG A 163 -3.49 -1.97 -9.41
N THR A 164 -3.68 -2.49 -10.62
CA THR A 164 -4.67 -3.55 -10.86
C THR A 164 -4.28 -4.87 -10.22
N THR A 165 -2.99 -5.24 -10.22
CA THR A 165 -2.51 -6.45 -9.55
C THR A 165 -2.64 -6.35 -8.04
N ASN A 166 -2.25 -5.20 -7.46
CA ASN A 166 -2.38 -4.98 -6.02
C ASN A 166 -3.86 -4.99 -5.59
N ALA A 167 -4.76 -4.41 -6.37
CA ALA A 167 -6.19 -4.46 -6.09
C ALA A 167 -6.75 -5.89 -6.20
N ALA A 168 -6.31 -6.67 -7.19
CA ALA A 168 -6.72 -8.06 -7.36
C ALA A 168 -6.22 -8.96 -6.21
N GLU A 169 -4.96 -8.81 -5.81
CA GLU A 169 -4.39 -9.52 -4.66
C GLU A 169 -5.14 -9.22 -3.36
N GLN A 170 -5.47 -7.94 -3.13
CA GLN A 170 -6.27 -7.52 -1.98
C GLN A 170 -7.69 -8.10 -2.01
N GLY A 171 -8.31 -8.16 -3.20
CA GLY A 171 -9.59 -8.83 -3.38
C GLY A 171 -9.52 -10.30 -2.99
N LEU A 172 -8.48 -11.02 -3.45
CA LEU A 172 -8.27 -12.42 -3.10
C LEU A 172 -8.08 -12.66 -1.60
N ILE A 173 -7.32 -11.79 -0.92
CA ILE A 173 -7.16 -11.88 0.54
C ILE A 173 -8.50 -11.66 1.25
N THR A 174 -9.27 -10.66 0.81
CA THR A 174 -10.61 -10.37 1.36
C THR A 174 -11.53 -11.58 1.21
N ASP A 175 -11.54 -12.23 0.04
CA ASP A 175 -12.34 -13.42 -0.21
C ASP A 175 -11.91 -14.62 0.66
N ARG A 176 -10.60 -14.79 0.86
CA ARG A 176 -10.05 -15.83 1.76
C ARG A 176 -10.46 -15.58 3.21
N ILE A 177 -10.44 -14.33 3.67
CA ILE A 177 -10.92 -13.96 5.01
C ILE A 177 -12.41 -14.27 5.15
N ASN A 178 -13.24 -13.83 4.20
CA ASN A 178 -14.69 -14.09 4.22
C ASN A 178 -15.01 -15.59 4.23
N THR A 179 -14.27 -16.38 3.44
CA THR A 179 -14.41 -17.84 3.41
C THR A 179 -14.05 -18.46 4.76
N ALA A 180 -12.95 -18.03 5.37
CA ALA A 180 -12.55 -18.53 6.68
C ALA A 180 -13.55 -18.13 7.77
N VAL A 181 -14.03 -16.88 7.78
CA VAL A 181 -15.07 -16.41 8.72
C VAL A 181 -16.36 -17.21 8.57
N THR A 182 -16.77 -17.51 7.33
CA THR A 182 -17.91 -18.42 7.09
C THR A 182 -17.65 -19.80 7.69
N GLY A 183 -16.43 -20.33 7.52
CA GLY A 183 -15.98 -21.59 8.12
C GLY A 183 -16.05 -21.62 9.65
N LEU A 184 -15.79 -20.49 10.33
CA LEU A 184 -15.93 -20.38 11.80
C LEU A 184 -17.37 -20.58 12.28
N GLY A 185 -18.35 -20.27 11.45
CA GLY A 185 -19.78 -20.40 11.77
C GLY A 185 -20.36 -21.77 11.45
N VAL A 186 -19.61 -22.70 10.83
CA VAL A 186 -20.19 -23.95 10.34
C VAL A 186 -20.60 -24.88 11.49
N GLU A 187 -21.78 -25.45 11.35
CA GLU A 187 -22.36 -26.43 12.27
C GLU A 187 -22.56 -27.77 11.56
N LYS A 188 -22.70 -28.84 12.33
CA LYS A 188 -22.90 -30.21 11.86
C LYS A 188 -24.07 -30.81 12.63
N THR A 189 -25.12 -31.17 11.90
CA THR A 189 -26.25 -31.90 12.47
C THR A 189 -25.99 -33.40 12.38
N VAL A 190 -25.93 -34.06 13.53
CA VAL A 190 -25.75 -35.51 13.64
C VAL A 190 -27.05 -36.12 14.14
N LYS A 191 -27.59 -37.07 13.36
CA LYS A 191 -28.72 -37.90 13.78
C LYS A 191 -28.18 -39.13 14.49
N GLN A 192 -28.42 -39.24 15.78
CA GLN A 192 -28.14 -40.45 16.56
C GLN A 192 -29.42 -41.24 16.72
N THR A 193 -29.41 -42.50 16.29
CA THR A 193 -30.51 -43.43 16.55
C THR A 193 -30.11 -44.32 17.71
N ALA A 194 -30.85 -44.25 18.80
CA ALA A 194 -30.68 -45.11 19.95
C ALA A 194 -31.13 -46.55 19.65
N PRO A 195 -30.68 -47.55 20.43
CA PRO A 195 -31.03 -48.96 20.22
C PRO A 195 -32.53 -49.27 20.27
N ASP A 196 -33.32 -48.39 20.89
CA ASP A 196 -34.79 -48.47 20.98
C ASP A 196 -35.51 -47.92 19.72
N GLY A 197 -34.77 -47.45 18.72
CA GLY A 197 -35.30 -46.88 17.48
C GLY A 197 -35.61 -45.39 17.54
N THR A 198 -35.38 -44.71 18.68
CA THR A 198 -35.54 -43.25 18.77
C THR A 198 -34.39 -42.53 18.07
N THR A 199 -34.69 -41.54 17.23
CA THR A 199 -33.67 -40.71 16.58
C THR A 199 -33.63 -39.32 17.22
N THR A 200 -32.48 -38.94 17.77
CA THR A 200 -32.20 -37.59 18.26
C THR A 200 -31.33 -36.85 17.25
N GLU A 201 -31.70 -35.61 16.91
CA GLU A 201 -30.88 -34.73 16.09
C GLU A 201 -30.18 -33.72 16.99
N ASN A 202 -28.84 -33.72 17.01
CA ASN A 202 -28.06 -32.69 17.67
C ASN A 202 -27.33 -31.85 16.63
N THR A 203 -27.37 -30.53 16.76
CA THR A 203 -26.62 -29.61 15.90
C THR A 203 -25.52 -28.97 16.72
N ASP A 204 -24.28 -29.38 16.43
CA ASP A 204 -23.09 -28.93 17.14
C ASP A 204 -22.17 -28.15 16.21
N ALA A 205 -21.21 -27.43 16.78
CA ALA A 205 -20.12 -26.80 16.04
C ALA A 205 -19.35 -27.84 15.19
N ASN A 206 -19.15 -27.56 13.90
CA ASN A 206 -18.35 -28.42 13.02
C ASN A 206 -16.85 -28.15 13.25
N ILE A 207 -16.27 -28.89 14.21
CA ILE A 207 -14.92 -28.62 14.70
C ILE A 207 -13.87 -28.76 13.59
N GLU A 208 -14.03 -29.72 12.68
CA GLU A 208 -13.09 -29.94 11.57
C GLU A 208 -13.01 -28.71 10.64
N VAL A 209 -14.16 -28.14 10.29
CA VAL A 209 -14.23 -26.94 9.43
C VAL A 209 -13.77 -25.69 10.18
N ARG A 210 -14.17 -25.54 11.45
CA ARG A 210 -13.80 -24.39 12.27
C ARG A 210 -12.30 -24.34 12.55
N LEU A 211 -11.66 -25.48 12.80
CA LEU A 211 -10.19 -25.57 12.91
C LEU A 211 -9.51 -25.15 11.61
N GLY A 212 -9.99 -25.65 10.46
CA GLY A 212 -9.48 -25.25 9.15
C GLY A 212 -9.58 -23.73 8.91
N ALA A 213 -10.68 -23.12 9.35
CA ALA A 213 -10.89 -21.68 9.30
C ALA A 213 -9.92 -20.90 10.20
N VAL A 214 -9.73 -21.31 11.46
CA VAL A 214 -8.76 -20.68 12.38
C VAL A 214 -7.34 -20.70 11.80
N TYR A 215 -6.89 -21.84 11.25
CA TYR A 215 -5.56 -21.93 10.65
C TYR A 215 -5.46 -21.23 9.29
N ALA A 216 -6.56 -21.07 8.55
CA ALA A 216 -6.58 -20.22 7.36
C ALA A 216 -6.40 -18.74 7.73
N LEU A 217 -7.11 -18.28 8.76
CA LEU A 217 -6.96 -16.93 9.31
C LEU A 217 -5.53 -16.68 9.82
N GLU A 218 -4.95 -17.64 10.55
CA GLU A 218 -3.56 -17.54 10.99
C GLU A 218 -2.60 -17.26 9.82
N ARG A 219 -2.65 -18.09 8.77
CA ARG A 219 -1.78 -17.92 7.59
C ARG A 219 -1.97 -16.56 6.95
N ILE A 220 -3.21 -16.11 6.77
CA ILE A 220 -3.49 -14.79 6.20
C ILE A 220 -2.91 -13.67 7.10
N SER A 221 -3.03 -13.81 8.42
CA SER A 221 -2.49 -12.81 9.38
C SER A 221 -0.96 -12.77 9.41
N GLN A 222 -0.30 -13.87 9.04
CA GLN A 222 1.15 -13.94 8.89
C GLN A 222 1.58 -13.32 7.56
N ASP A 223 0.85 -13.59 6.48
CA ASP A 223 1.16 -13.13 5.13
C ASP A 223 0.81 -11.65 4.89
N SER A 224 -0.18 -11.09 5.61
CA SER A 224 -0.67 -9.72 5.41
C SER A 224 -0.58 -8.87 6.69
N ASP A 225 0.35 -7.91 6.70
CA ASP A 225 0.42 -6.87 7.75
C ASP A 225 -0.85 -6.01 7.82
N ARG A 226 -1.47 -5.77 6.66
CA ARG A 226 -2.67 -4.96 6.54
C ARG A 226 -3.84 -5.61 7.30
N ASP A 227 -4.00 -6.91 7.14
CA ASP A 227 -5.17 -7.64 7.63
C ASP A 227 -4.91 -8.33 8.99
N HIS A 228 -3.66 -8.33 9.44
CA HIS A 228 -3.24 -8.93 10.71
C HIS A 228 -4.13 -8.54 11.90
N MET A 229 -4.29 -7.23 12.16
CA MET A 229 -5.08 -6.74 13.29
C MET A 229 -6.56 -7.11 13.15
N GLN A 230 -7.12 -7.02 11.93
CA GLN A 230 -8.51 -7.40 11.68
C GLN A 230 -8.73 -8.89 11.99
N ILE A 231 -7.78 -9.74 11.62
CA ILE A 231 -7.86 -11.17 11.90
C ILE A 231 -7.73 -11.45 13.39
N MET A 232 -6.84 -10.76 14.10
CA MET A 232 -6.74 -10.91 15.56
C MET A 232 -8.03 -10.46 16.27
N GLU A 233 -8.67 -9.39 15.80
CA GLU A 233 -9.98 -8.96 16.28
C GLU A 233 -11.05 -10.02 16.01
N ILE A 234 -11.08 -10.62 14.81
CA ILE A 234 -12.00 -11.72 14.47
C ILE A 234 -11.81 -12.90 15.40
N LEU A 235 -10.57 -13.33 15.65
CA LEU A 235 -10.29 -14.47 16.54
C LEU A 235 -10.66 -14.15 17.99
N CYS A 236 -10.39 -12.94 18.47
CA CYS A 236 -10.80 -12.47 19.79
C CYS A 236 -12.33 -12.47 19.94
N ALA A 237 -13.04 -11.89 18.97
CA ALA A 237 -14.50 -11.86 18.93
C ALA A 237 -15.10 -13.27 18.84
N TYR A 238 -14.47 -14.16 18.06
CA TYR A 238 -14.86 -15.56 17.96
C TYR A 238 -14.83 -16.26 19.31
N ILE A 239 -13.73 -16.10 20.07
CA ILE A 239 -13.58 -16.66 21.41
C ILE A 239 -14.63 -16.08 22.36
N ARG A 240 -14.77 -14.75 22.42
CA ARG A 240 -15.77 -14.10 23.29
C ARG A 240 -17.21 -14.56 23.01
N THR A 241 -17.53 -14.83 21.75
CA THR A 241 -18.88 -15.25 21.33
C THR A 241 -19.13 -16.75 21.54
N ASN A 242 -18.11 -17.59 21.36
CA ASN A 242 -18.25 -19.05 21.37
C ASN A 242 -17.76 -19.72 22.66
N ALA A 243 -17.18 -18.94 23.58
CA ALA A 243 -16.87 -19.34 24.95
C ALA A 243 -17.41 -18.27 25.92
N PRO A 244 -18.74 -18.03 25.93
CA PRO A 244 -19.33 -17.07 26.86
C PRO A 244 -19.22 -17.58 28.29
N LEU A 245 -19.17 -16.64 29.23
CA LEU A 245 -19.35 -16.95 30.64
C LEU A 245 -20.74 -17.59 30.84
N ASP A 246 -20.76 -18.82 31.32
CA ASP A 246 -21.97 -19.50 31.72
C ASP A 246 -22.07 -19.49 33.26
N PRO A 247 -22.97 -18.68 33.84
CA PRO A 247 -23.14 -18.59 35.29
C PRO A 247 -23.75 -19.87 35.90
N GLU A 248 -24.35 -20.75 35.08
CA GLU A 248 -25.04 -21.96 35.53
C GLU A 248 -24.14 -23.20 35.52
N THR A 249 -22.92 -23.13 34.97
CA THR A 249 -21.91 -24.19 35.11
C THR A 249 -20.91 -23.86 36.22
N PRO A 250 -21.15 -24.28 37.48
CA PRO A 250 -20.24 -24.03 38.59
C PRO A 250 -18.96 -24.88 38.53
N THR A 251 -18.71 -25.59 37.42
CA THR A 251 -17.56 -26.48 37.34
C THR A 251 -16.26 -25.65 37.40
N PRO A 252 -15.34 -25.96 38.33
CA PRO A 252 -14.07 -25.25 38.45
C PRO A 252 -13.12 -25.54 37.27
N PHE A 253 -13.53 -26.42 36.36
CA PHE A 253 -12.82 -26.86 35.18
C PHE A 253 -13.80 -27.10 34.04
N LYS A 254 -13.45 -26.60 32.86
CA LYS A 254 -14.17 -26.81 31.60
C LYS A 254 -13.16 -26.55 30.50
N GLU A 255 -12.62 -27.59 29.87
CA GLU A 255 -11.66 -27.39 28.78
C GLU A 255 -12.34 -26.62 27.63
N PRO A 256 -11.64 -25.65 27.01
CA PRO A 256 -12.17 -25.00 25.83
C PRO A 256 -12.33 -26.03 24.72
N ARG A 257 -13.36 -25.86 23.89
CA ARG A 257 -13.47 -26.62 22.64
C ARG A 257 -12.19 -26.46 21.82
N ALA A 258 -11.84 -27.49 21.05
CA ALA A 258 -10.58 -27.55 20.30
C ALA A 258 -10.34 -26.33 19.39
N ASP A 259 -11.39 -25.76 18.79
CA ASP A 259 -11.30 -24.59 17.94
C ASP A 259 -11.14 -23.28 18.70
N ILE A 260 -11.69 -23.17 19.91
CA ILE A 260 -11.42 -22.06 20.84
C ILE A 260 -9.97 -22.13 21.32
N GLN A 261 -9.51 -23.33 21.70
CA GLN A 261 -8.11 -23.57 22.07
C GLN A 261 -7.16 -23.26 20.89
N ALA A 262 -7.53 -23.63 19.66
CA ALA A 262 -6.75 -23.29 18.48
C ALA A 262 -6.69 -21.77 18.24
N ALA A 263 -7.81 -21.06 18.39
CA ALA A 263 -7.84 -19.61 18.25
C ALA A 263 -6.95 -18.93 19.31
N LEU A 264 -7.03 -19.35 20.58
CA LEU A 264 -6.15 -18.89 21.66
C LEU A 264 -4.68 -19.17 21.36
N THR A 265 -4.38 -20.35 20.80
CA THR A 265 -3.01 -20.74 20.44
C THR A 265 -2.46 -19.86 19.32
N VAL A 266 -3.26 -19.60 18.27
CA VAL A 266 -2.89 -18.71 17.15
C VAL A 266 -2.61 -17.29 17.64
N ILE A 267 -3.49 -16.78 18.50
CA ILE A 267 -3.32 -15.49 19.18
C ILE A 267 -2.02 -15.52 20.00
N GLY A 268 -1.82 -16.51 20.87
CA GLY A 268 -0.66 -16.58 21.75
C GLY A 268 0.68 -16.65 21.00
N ARG A 269 0.74 -17.31 19.83
CA ARG A 269 2.00 -17.58 19.10
C ARG A 269 2.32 -16.60 17.96
N ARG A 270 1.67 -15.44 17.92
CA ARG A 270 1.96 -14.40 16.91
C ARG A 270 3.47 -14.11 16.81
N ALA A 271 3.94 -13.88 15.59
CA ALA A 271 5.35 -13.61 15.36
C ALA A 271 5.78 -12.24 15.98
N PRO A 272 7.04 -12.09 16.44
CA PRO A 272 7.48 -10.89 17.15
C PRO A 272 7.34 -9.58 16.37
N ASP A 273 7.51 -9.63 15.05
CA ASP A 273 7.30 -8.51 14.12
C ASP A 273 5.83 -8.08 14.09
N LYS A 274 4.90 -9.04 14.11
CA LYS A 274 3.46 -8.76 14.19
C LYS A 274 3.09 -8.13 15.51
N ILE A 275 3.62 -8.65 16.62
CA ILE A 275 3.42 -8.04 17.95
C ILE A 275 3.99 -6.61 17.99
N ALA A 276 5.11 -6.34 17.34
CA ALA A 276 5.66 -4.98 17.23
C ALA A 276 4.76 -4.06 16.39
N LEU A 277 4.16 -4.58 15.32
CA LEU A 277 3.17 -3.86 14.51
C LEU A 277 1.93 -3.50 15.33
N GLU A 278 1.37 -4.46 16.09
CA GLU A 278 0.23 -4.24 16.99
C GLU A 278 0.51 -3.08 17.96
N ARG A 279 1.66 -3.11 18.63
CA ARG A 279 2.08 -2.04 19.56
C ARG A 279 2.23 -0.69 18.88
N THR A 280 2.80 -0.66 17.68
CA THR A 280 2.98 0.58 16.90
C THR A 280 1.63 1.19 16.50
N LYS A 281 0.62 0.35 16.29
CA LYS A 281 -0.74 0.76 15.92
C LYS A 281 -1.66 0.97 17.13
N GLY A 282 -1.20 0.69 18.35
CA GLY A 282 -2.02 0.74 19.56
C GLY A 282 -3.13 -0.32 19.60
N PHE A 283 -2.96 -1.42 18.87
CA PHE A 283 -3.88 -2.55 18.89
C PHE A 283 -3.67 -3.36 20.18
N MET A 284 -4.78 -3.77 20.79
CA MET A 284 -4.80 -4.62 21.99
C MET A 284 -5.79 -5.75 21.76
N LEU A 285 -5.41 -6.95 22.18
CA LEU A 285 -6.29 -8.11 22.14
C LEU A 285 -7.42 -7.93 23.16
N ASP A 286 -8.63 -8.33 22.78
CA ASP A 286 -9.82 -8.22 23.63
C ASP A 286 -10.47 -9.58 23.86
N LEU A 287 -10.17 -10.18 25.01
CA LEU A 287 -10.73 -11.45 25.48
C LEU A 287 -11.56 -11.25 26.75
N THR A 288 -12.05 -10.03 26.97
CA THR A 288 -12.94 -9.64 28.05
C THR A 288 -14.07 -10.64 28.27
N GLY A 289 -14.30 -11.03 29.52
CA GLY A 289 -15.43 -11.87 29.93
C GLY A 289 -15.44 -13.28 29.33
N ALA A 290 -14.37 -13.70 28.64
CA ALA A 290 -14.29 -15.01 28.03
C ALA A 290 -14.13 -16.11 29.08
N ASP A 291 -14.82 -17.23 28.86
CA ASP A 291 -14.67 -18.46 29.63
C ASP A 291 -13.48 -19.26 29.10
N LEU A 292 -12.31 -19.06 29.72
CA LEU A 292 -11.02 -19.67 29.39
C LEU A 292 -10.59 -20.68 30.47
N ARG A 293 -11.56 -21.25 31.21
CA ARG A 293 -11.30 -22.32 32.17
C ARG A 293 -10.56 -23.46 31.46
N GLY A 294 -9.60 -24.08 32.16
CA GLY A 294 -8.79 -25.19 31.62
C GLY A 294 -7.95 -24.86 30.37
N ALA A 295 -7.93 -23.62 29.89
CA ALA A 295 -7.24 -23.27 28.66
C ALA A 295 -5.73 -23.45 28.75
N ASP A 296 -5.12 -23.87 27.65
CA ASP A 296 -3.67 -23.90 27.50
C ASP A 296 -3.18 -22.59 26.86
N LEU A 297 -2.48 -21.78 27.64
CA LEU A 297 -1.91 -20.49 27.22
C LEU A 297 -0.38 -20.53 27.25
N GLN A 298 0.21 -21.74 27.27
CA GLN A 298 1.64 -21.92 27.39
C GLN A 298 2.40 -21.20 26.27
N ASP A 299 3.48 -20.52 26.64
CA ASP A 299 4.33 -19.72 25.74
C ASP A 299 3.63 -18.54 25.03
N GLY A 300 2.34 -18.30 25.30
CA GLY A 300 1.56 -17.27 24.61
C GLY A 300 1.95 -15.84 25.00
N ASP A 301 1.92 -14.92 24.03
CA ASP A 301 2.03 -13.49 24.26
C ASP A 301 0.64 -12.82 24.31
N PHE A 302 0.24 -12.43 25.51
CA PHE A 302 -0.98 -11.67 25.81
C PHE A 302 -0.63 -10.34 26.51
N ALA A 303 0.57 -9.79 26.25
CA ALA A 303 0.95 -8.51 26.81
C ALA A 303 -0.04 -7.42 26.36
N GLN A 304 -0.43 -6.55 27.30
CA GLN A 304 -1.40 -5.46 27.08
C GLN A 304 -2.81 -5.92 26.65
N ALA A 305 -3.14 -7.21 26.73
CA ALA A 305 -4.47 -7.70 26.42
C ALA A 305 -5.50 -7.24 27.47
N ARG A 306 -6.74 -7.04 27.03
CA ARG A 306 -7.90 -6.88 27.90
C ARG A 306 -8.45 -8.26 28.24
N LEU A 307 -8.39 -8.60 29.52
CA LEU A 307 -8.78 -9.89 30.09
C LEU A 307 -9.67 -9.69 31.33
N TRP A 308 -10.31 -8.53 31.45
CA TRP A 308 -11.15 -8.22 32.60
C TRP A 308 -12.41 -9.09 32.60
N ASP A 309 -12.84 -9.51 33.79
CA ASP A 309 -13.90 -10.51 34.03
C ASP A 309 -13.69 -11.88 33.34
N SER A 310 -12.52 -12.14 32.74
CA SER A 310 -12.24 -13.44 32.11
C SER A 310 -11.99 -14.54 33.15
N LYS A 311 -12.38 -15.77 32.82
CA LYS A 311 -12.29 -16.92 33.71
C LYS A 311 -11.14 -17.83 33.26
N PHE A 312 -10.10 -17.98 34.08
CA PHE A 312 -8.89 -18.78 33.82
C PHE A 312 -8.74 -19.95 34.80
N GLN A 313 -9.83 -20.43 35.39
CA GLN A 313 -9.73 -21.44 36.43
C GLN A 313 -9.07 -22.70 35.87
N SER A 314 -8.07 -23.22 36.59
CA SER A 314 -7.28 -24.37 36.16
C SER A 314 -6.54 -24.20 34.81
N ALA A 315 -6.40 -22.97 34.28
CA ALA A 315 -5.69 -22.72 33.04
C ALA A 315 -4.17 -22.91 33.19
N ALA A 316 -3.50 -23.33 32.12
CA ALA A 316 -2.06 -23.49 32.06
C ALA A 316 -1.39 -22.22 31.50
N LEU A 317 -0.75 -21.44 32.36
CA LEU A 317 -0.12 -20.15 32.04
C LEU A 317 1.41 -20.24 32.05
N ARG A 318 1.98 -21.39 31.66
CA ARG A 318 3.43 -21.59 31.74
C ARG A 318 4.14 -20.73 30.69
N ARG A 319 5.09 -19.90 31.12
CA ARG A 319 5.87 -18.98 30.25
C ARG A 319 5.01 -17.94 29.51
N THR A 320 3.74 -17.77 29.89
CA THR A 320 2.83 -16.80 29.28
C THR A 320 3.25 -15.36 29.61
N ASN A 321 3.16 -14.48 28.62
CA ASN A 321 3.36 -13.03 28.78
C ASN A 321 2.04 -12.34 29.14
N LEU A 322 1.94 -11.79 30.35
CA LEU A 322 0.79 -10.99 30.81
C LEU A 322 1.22 -9.58 31.25
N LYS A 323 2.40 -9.12 30.79
CA LYS A 323 2.90 -7.78 31.09
C LYS A 323 1.96 -6.71 30.57
N GLY A 324 1.56 -5.78 31.44
CA GLY A 324 0.62 -4.72 31.11
C GLY A 324 -0.80 -5.17 30.77
N ALA A 325 -1.13 -6.46 30.91
CA ALA A 325 -2.49 -6.94 30.66
C ALA A 325 -3.46 -6.42 31.74
N ASP A 326 -4.73 -6.28 31.37
CA ASP A 326 -5.78 -5.89 32.29
C ASP A 326 -6.56 -7.14 32.75
N LEU A 327 -6.34 -7.58 33.99
CA LEU A 327 -6.97 -8.75 34.61
C LEU A 327 -7.96 -8.34 35.71
N TRP A 328 -8.49 -7.12 35.66
CA TRP A 328 -9.49 -6.66 36.62
C TRP A 328 -10.67 -7.64 36.73
N ASP A 329 -11.00 -8.07 37.94
CA ASP A 329 -12.07 -9.06 38.21
C ASP A 329 -11.91 -10.42 37.49
N ALA A 330 -10.71 -10.73 36.99
CA ALA A 330 -10.42 -12.04 36.39
C ALA A 330 -10.27 -13.14 37.45
N THR A 331 -10.58 -14.38 37.08
CA THR A 331 -10.48 -15.52 38.00
C THR A 331 -9.35 -16.47 37.60
N LEU A 332 -8.21 -16.41 38.30
CA LEU A 332 -7.04 -17.29 38.11
C LEU A 332 -7.01 -18.47 39.10
N SER A 333 -8.15 -18.85 39.66
CA SER A 333 -8.21 -19.90 40.68
C SER A 333 -7.72 -21.24 40.13
N ARG A 334 -6.86 -21.95 40.87
CA ARG A 334 -6.23 -23.21 40.43
C ARG A 334 -5.36 -23.10 39.16
N ALA A 335 -5.14 -21.90 38.64
CA ALA A 335 -4.30 -21.72 37.46
C ALA A 335 -2.84 -22.07 37.75
N VAL A 336 -2.12 -22.51 36.73
CA VAL A 336 -0.71 -22.91 36.81
C VAL A 336 0.16 -21.79 36.26
N LEU A 337 0.69 -20.96 37.17
CA LEU A 337 1.48 -19.76 36.91
C LEU A 337 2.99 -20.08 37.02
N ILE A 338 3.54 -20.76 36.01
CA ILE A 338 4.95 -21.16 35.99
C ILE A 338 5.75 -20.29 35.04
N LYS A 339 6.71 -19.51 35.53
CA LYS A 339 7.44 -18.54 34.69
C LYS A 339 6.50 -17.56 33.96
N THR A 340 5.32 -17.33 34.52
CA THR A 340 4.38 -16.35 33.99
C THR A 340 4.96 -14.96 34.21
N ARG A 341 4.80 -14.08 33.23
CA ARG A 341 5.44 -12.76 33.27
C ARG A 341 4.40 -11.68 33.51
N PHE A 342 4.48 -11.06 34.67
CA PHE A 342 3.76 -9.84 35.05
C PHE A 342 4.73 -8.65 35.10
N ASP A 343 4.21 -7.43 35.09
CA ASP A 343 4.98 -6.23 35.40
C ASP A 343 4.15 -5.19 36.16
N ALA A 344 4.72 -4.01 36.40
CA ALA A 344 4.06 -2.93 37.14
C ALA A 344 2.85 -2.33 36.44
N LYS A 345 2.63 -2.65 35.16
CA LYS A 345 1.46 -2.19 34.40
C LYS A 345 0.36 -3.23 34.37
N THR A 346 0.63 -4.48 34.77
CA THR A 346 -0.41 -5.50 34.84
C THR A 346 -1.41 -5.14 35.92
N ASN A 347 -2.68 -4.98 35.54
CA ASN A 347 -3.75 -4.73 36.49
C ASN A 347 -4.19 -6.05 37.12
N LEU A 348 -3.99 -6.19 38.43
CA LEU A 348 -4.39 -7.37 39.22
C LEU A 348 -5.46 -7.02 40.26
N GLU A 349 -6.11 -5.86 40.13
CA GLU A 349 -7.18 -5.44 41.03
C GLU A 349 -8.36 -6.42 40.94
N ASP A 350 -8.89 -6.83 42.10
CA ASP A 350 -9.97 -7.82 42.24
C ASP A 350 -9.74 -9.20 41.58
N THR A 351 -8.56 -9.46 41.01
CA THR A 351 -8.22 -10.78 40.48
C THR A 351 -8.14 -11.81 41.61
N THR A 352 -8.77 -12.98 41.45
CA THR A 352 -8.68 -14.06 42.45
C THR A 352 -7.63 -15.09 42.07
N PHE A 353 -6.80 -15.48 43.04
CA PHE A 353 -5.76 -16.51 42.88
C PHE A 353 -6.04 -17.75 43.73
N ASP A 354 -7.31 -18.02 44.08
CA ASP A 354 -7.68 -19.12 44.97
C ASP A 354 -7.07 -20.44 44.48
N LYS A 355 -6.21 -21.04 45.29
CA LYS A 355 -5.56 -22.31 44.98
C LYS A 355 -4.66 -22.27 43.74
N ALA A 356 -4.23 -21.10 43.28
CA ALA A 356 -3.29 -21.01 42.16
C ALA A 356 -1.90 -21.56 42.53
N CYS A 357 -1.25 -22.21 41.56
CA CYS A 357 0.09 -22.77 41.69
C CYS A 357 1.11 -21.83 41.05
N VAL A 358 2.09 -21.36 41.81
CA VAL A 358 3.08 -20.37 41.36
C VAL A 358 4.48 -20.94 41.47
N PHE A 359 5.24 -20.92 40.38
CA PHE A 359 6.63 -21.38 40.41
C PHE A 359 7.48 -20.55 39.45
N ASN A 360 8.59 -19.98 39.93
CA ASN A 360 9.45 -19.09 39.13
C ASN A 360 8.72 -17.90 38.50
N THR A 361 7.73 -17.33 39.18
CA THR A 361 6.95 -16.18 38.71
C THR A 361 7.25 -14.98 39.61
N ASP A 362 7.47 -13.80 39.03
CA ASP A 362 7.87 -12.59 39.77
C ASP A 362 6.68 -11.66 40.01
N PHE A 363 6.34 -11.44 41.29
CA PHE A 363 5.32 -10.49 41.71
C PHE A 363 5.89 -9.19 42.29
N SER A 364 7.22 -9.05 42.44
CA SER A 364 7.87 -7.95 43.17
C SER A 364 7.53 -6.55 42.68
N LYS A 365 7.17 -6.42 41.40
CA LYS A 365 6.79 -5.16 40.75
C LYS A 365 5.30 -5.03 40.47
N THR A 366 4.46 -5.96 40.93
CA THR A 366 3.02 -6.00 40.63
C THR A 366 2.20 -5.34 41.75
N GLY A 367 0.92 -5.06 41.47
CA GLY A 367 -0.05 -4.57 42.45
C GLY A 367 -0.73 -5.64 43.31
N VAL A 368 -0.15 -6.84 43.42
CA VAL A 368 -0.75 -7.93 44.21
C VAL A 368 -0.88 -7.56 45.68
N THR A 369 -1.96 -8.00 46.34
CA THR A 369 -2.27 -7.72 47.75
C THR A 369 -1.92 -8.89 48.66
N GLN A 370 -1.83 -8.64 49.98
CA GLN A 370 -1.62 -9.71 50.97
C GLN A 370 -2.70 -10.80 50.89
N LYS A 371 -3.97 -10.40 50.67
CA LYS A 371 -5.09 -11.33 50.50
C LYS A 371 -4.87 -12.27 49.31
N GLN A 372 -4.41 -11.74 48.18
CA GLN A 372 -4.13 -12.53 46.98
C GLN A 372 -2.94 -13.46 47.17
N LEU A 373 -1.88 -13.03 47.88
CA LEU A 373 -0.76 -13.93 48.22
C LEU A 373 -1.22 -15.11 49.08
N SER A 374 -2.09 -14.86 50.07
CA SER A 374 -2.65 -15.92 50.92
C SER A 374 -3.53 -16.92 50.18
N GLN A 375 -4.03 -16.59 48.99
CA GLN A 375 -4.86 -17.49 48.17
C GLN A 375 -4.05 -18.50 47.36
N MET A 376 -2.78 -18.19 47.04
CA MET A 376 -1.94 -19.01 46.15
C MET A 376 -0.91 -19.83 46.94
N PHE A 377 -0.31 -20.81 46.28
CA PHE A 377 0.83 -21.58 46.78
C PHE A 377 2.01 -21.36 45.85
N ALA A 378 3.11 -20.79 46.37
CA ALA A 378 4.25 -20.41 45.56
C ALA A 378 5.57 -21.02 46.03
N SER A 379 6.55 -21.11 45.13
CA SER A 379 7.92 -21.50 45.50
C SER A 379 8.55 -20.46 46.42
N VAL A 380 9.42 -20.90 47.34
CA VAL A 380 10.05 -20.03 48.37
C VAL A 380 10.80 -18.84 47.77
N ASP A 381 11.30 -18.97 46.55
CA ASP A 381 12.09 -17.98 45.83
C ASP A 381 11.22 -16.96 45.08
N THR A 382 9.90 -17.12 45.08
CA THR A 382 8.93 -16.18 44.50
C THR A 382 9.15 -14.78 45.09
N PRO A 383 9.58 -13.80 44.28
CA PRO A 383 9.71 -12.42 44.72
C PRO A 383 8.33 -11.80 44.93
N VAL A 384 8.14 -11.14 46.08
CA VAL A 384 6.90 -10.44 46.46
C VAL A 384 7.15 -8.94 46.62
N PRO A 385 6.13 -8.07 46.46
CA PRO A 385 6.27 -6.64 46.68
C PRO A 385 6.82 -6.28 48.08
N PRO A 386 7.59 -5.19 48.22
CA PRO A 386 8.02 -4.70 49.52
C PRO A 386 6.83 -4.43 50.45
N GLY A 387 6.93 -4.86 51.71
CA GLY A 387 5.89 -4.68 52.72
C GLY A 387 4.85 -5.79 52.80
N LEU A 388 4.86 -6.75 51.86
CA LEU A 388 4.05 -7.97 51.95
C LEU A 388 4.82 -9.12 52.57
N THR A 389 4.11 -10.00 53.27
CA THR A 389 4.67 -11.18 53.92
C THR A 389 4.29 -12.45 53.18
N ARG A 390 5.24 -13.36 52.99
CA ARG A 390 4.97 -14.68 52.43
C ARG A 390 4.04 -15.45 53.37
N PRO A 391 2.98 -16.10 52.87
CA PRO A 391 2.11 -16.95 53.68
C PRO A 391 2.85 -18.14 54.30
N ASP A 392 2.44 -18.53 55.51
CA ASP A 392 3.06 -19.62 56.28
C ASP A 392 2.92 -21.00 55.60
N HIS A 393 1.91 -21.17 54.74
CA HIS A 393 1.69 -22.41 54.00
C HIS A 393 2.61 -22.54 52.77
N TRP A 394 3.38 -21.52 52.42
CA TRP A 394 4.41 -21.65 51.39
C TRP A 394 5.61 -22.43 51.93
N PRO A 395 6.38 -23.13 51.08
CA PRO A 395 7.60 -23.81 51.52
C PRO A 395 8.60 -22.83 52.16
N ASP A 396 9.21 -23.25 53.26
CA ASP A 396 10.27 -22.53 53.98
C ASP A 396 11.66 -22.69 53.34
N LYS A 397 11.81 -23.70 52.48
CA LYS A 397 13.02 -24.05 51.75
C LYS A 397 12.76 -24.23 50.26
N THR A 398 13.83 -24.14 49.48
CA THR A 398 13.74 -24.37 48.03
C THR A 398 13.47 -25.84 47.76
N LEU A 399 12.37 -26.12 47.06
CA LEU A 399 11.99 -27.46 46.66
C LEU A 399 12.36 -27.72 45.18
N PRO A 400 12.94 -28.88 44.85
CA PRO A 400 13.01 -29.35 43.47
C PRO A 400 11.61 -29.38 42.83
N TYR A 401 11.53 -29.18 41.51
CA TYR A 401 10.25 -29.04 40.81
C TYR A 401 9.24 -30.18 41.08
N GLY A 402 9.70 -31.44 41.14
CA GLY A 402 8.83 -32.57 41.47
C GLY A 402 8.31 -32.54 42.92
N GLU A 403 9.17 -32.20 43.88
CA GLU A 403 8.78 -32.08 45.29
C GLU A 403 7.86 -30.90 45.54
N PHE A 404 8.05 -29.80 44.80
CA PHE A 404 7.17 -28.63 44.84
C PHE A 404 5.73 -29.02 44.48
N TRP A 405 5.54 -29.83 43.43
CA TRP A 405 4.21 -30.31 43.07
C TRP A 405 3.58 -31.19 44.15
N ASN A 406 4.37 -32.08 44.78
CA ASN A 406 3.88 -32.88 45.88
C ASN A 406 3.41 -32.02 47.05
N ALA A 407 4.16 -30.97 47.40
CA ALA A 407 3.79 -30.03 48.46
C ALA A 407 2.54 -29.23 48.11
N TYR A 408 2.42 -28.76 46.87
CA TYR A 408 1.22 -28.08 46.38
C TYR A 408 -0.02 -28.97 46.47
N TRP A 409 0.07 -30.22 46.01
CA TRP A 409 -1.05 -31.17 46.09
C TRP A 409 -1.42 -31.53 47.53
N ALA A 410 -0.43 -31.66 48.42
CA ALA A 410 -0.68 -31.87 49.84
C ALA A 410 -1.43 -30.69 50.47
N TRP A 411 -1.01 -29.45 50.17
CA TRP A 411 -1.70 -28.24 50.61
C TRP A 411 -3.13 -28.15 50.08
N LEU A 412 -3.35 -28.45 48.79
CA LEU A 412 -4.70 -28.49 48.22
C LEU A 412 -5.61 -29.52 48.91
N ALA A 413 -5.07 -30.67 49.29
CA ALA A 413 -5.81 -31.73 49.98
C ALA A 413 -6.10 -31.37 51.45
N ASP A 414 -5.19 -30.65 52.12
CA ASP A 414 -5.41 -30.21 53.51
C ASP A 414 -6.53 -29.15 53.61
N GLN A 415 -6.70 -28.33 52.58
CA GLN A 415 -7.77 -27.33 52.53
C GLN A 415 -9.17 -27.92 52.23
N HIS A 416 -9.29 -29.22 51.93
CA HIS A 416 -10.52 -30.03 51.95
C HIS A 416 -10.20 -31.53 52.11
N PRO A 417 -10.46 -32.18 53.26
CA PRO A 417 -10.31 -33.63 53.36
C PRO A 417 -11.28 -34.29 52.38
N THR A 418 -10.76 -35.02 51.41
CA THR A 418 -11.54 -36.01 50.67
C THR A 418 -12.06 -37.01 51.70
N THR A 419 -13.34 -36.87 52.09
CA THR A 419 -14.08 -37.99 52.66
C THR A 419 -14.18 -39.04 51.56
N ALA A 420 -13.22 -39.96 51.54
CA ALA A 420 -13.33 -41.20 50.79
C ALA A 420 -14.62 -41.90 51.22
N ALA A 421 -15.50 -42.15 50.26
CA ALA A 421 -16.59 -43.11 50.37
C ALA A 421 -16.09 -44.48 49.92
#